data_AF-A0A482VFL5-F1
#
_entry.id   AF-A0A482VFL5-F1
#
_cell.length_a   1.000
_cell.length_b   1.000
_cell.length_c   1.000
_cell.angle_alpha   90.00
_cell.angle_beta   90.00
_cell.angle_gamma   90.00
#
_symmetry.space_group_name_H-M   'P 1'
#
loop_
_entity.id
_entity.type
_entity.pdbx_description
1 polymer ?
#
loop_
_entity_poly.entity_id
_entity_poly.type
_entity_poly.pdbx_seq_one_letter_code
_entity_poly.pdbx_strand_id
1 'polypeptide(L)'
;MESREKNQYFDGGLCKPCHSTCESCDGPTEHACLSCASPLILQGTRCVAVCDKGFFHDKGTRLCEPCLHTCTKCVSKTNCSECVAGLLLQSGECSPTCAAGYFSDKGVCSRCYMSCRTCSGPAHNQCVNCPAGWQLLSGECRPDCPEGYYKTEYGCQKCHYSCRNCIGRYS
;
A
#
# COMPACT_ATOMS: atom_id res chain seq x y z
N MET A 1 -15.90 19.93 -44.80
CA MET A 1 -14.73 20.02 -43.91
C MET A 1 -14.03 18.67 -44.00
N GLU A 2 -13.00 18.58 -44.84
CA GLU A 2 -12.24 17.34 -45.05
C GLU A 2 -11.70 16.82 -43.71
N SER A 3 -12.13 15.61 -43.36
CA SER A 3 -11.61 14.85 -42.24
C SER A 3 -10.13 14.58 -42.49
N ARG A 4 -9.22 15.30 -41.81
CA ARG A 4 -7.82 14.87 -41.70
C ARG A 4 -7.84 13.43 -41.21
N GLU A 5 -7.40 12.51 -42.08
CA GLU A 5 -7.26 11.11 -41.73
C GLU A 5 -6.20 11.03 -40.61
N LYS A 6 -6.64 10.83 -39.37
CA LYS A 6 -5.75 10.81 -38.19
C LYS A 6 -4.70 9.72 -38.25
N ASN A 7 -4.88 8.72 -39.12
CA ASN A 7 -4.05 7.52 -39.28
C ASN A 7 -2.86 7.70 -40.26
N GLN A 8 -2.46 8.94 -40.57
CA GLN A 8 -1.34 9.23 -41.46
C GLN A 8 -0.40 10.27 -40.86
N TYR A 9 0.89 10.18 -41.20
CA TYR A 9 1.91 11.20 -40.93
C TYR A 9 2.43 11.78 -42.25
N PHE A 10 2.99 13.00 -42.22
CA PHE A 10 3.49 13.69 -43.39
C PHE A 10 5.01 13.55 -43.50
N ASP A 11 5.49 13.01 -44.62
CA ASP A 11 6.92 12.83 -44.88
C ASP A 11 7.23 13.00 -46.37
N GLY A 12 8.16 13.90 -46.69
CA GLY A 12 8.61 14.14 -48.05
C GLY A 12 7.53 14.61 -49.04
N GLY A 13 6.49 15.32 -48.57
CA GLY A 13 5.40 15.78 -49.45
C GLY A 13 4.24 14.79 -49.60
N LEU A 14 4.34 13.60 -49.01
CA LEU A 14 3.31 12.57 -49.07
C LEU A 14 2.77 12.26 -47.67
N CYS A 15 1.47 11.98 -47.59
CA CYS A 15 0.88 11.37 -46.41
C CYS A 15 1.11 9.86 -46.45
N LYS A 16 1.71 9.31 -45.39
CA LYS A 16 2.01 7.89 -45.25
C LYS A 16 1.24 7.32 -44.06
N PRO A 17 0.76 6.07 -44.12
CA PRO A 17 -0.01 5.48 -43.03
C PRO A 17 0.84 5.28 -41.78
N CYS A 18 0.20 5.40 -40.61
CA CYS A 18 0.81 5.07 -39.34
C CYS A 18 1.09 3.57 -39.18
N HIS A 19 1.94 3.23 -38.21
CA HIS A 19 2.06 1.85 -37.75
C HIS A 19 0.68 1.31 -37.31
N SER A 20 0.42 0.03 -37.56
CA SER A 20 -0.89 -0.61 -37.35
C SER A 20 -1.44 -0.53 -35.92
N THR A 21 -0.58 -0.32 -34.91
CA THR A 21 -0.99 -0.14 -33.52
C THR A 21 -1.43 1.29 -33.19
N CYS A 22 -1.02 2.27 -33.98
CA CYS A 22 -1.36 3.68 -33.75
C CYS A 22 -2.70 4.00 -34.43
N GLU A 23 -3.56 4.76 -33.75
CA GLU A 23 -4.69 5.43 -34.39
C GLU A 23 -4.25 6.76 -35.03
N SER A 24 -3.25 7.41 -34.42
CA SER A 24 -2.55 8.57 -34.99
C SER A 24 -1.08 8.57 -34.63
N CYS A 25 -0.24 9.17 -35.47
CA CYS A 25 1.21 9.14 -35.34
C CYS A 25 1.87 10.43 -35.85
N ASP A 26 3.12 10.65 -35.45
CA ASP A 26 4.01 11.67 -36.03
C ASP A 26 5.18 11.05 -36.81
N GLY A 27 5.20 9.73 -36.94
CA GLY A 27 6.23 8.99 -37.66
C GLY A 27 5.81 7.55 -38.01
N PRO A 28 6.69 6.83 -38.72
CA PRO A 28 6.34 5.52 -39.29
C PRO A 28 6.32 4.37 -38.27
N THR A 29 6.99 4.51 -37.14
CA THR A 29 7.28 3.38 -36.24
C THR A 29 6.23 3.20 -35.16
N GLU A 30 6.22 2.03 -34.52
CA GLU A 30 5.42 1.72 -33.33
C GLU A 30 5.76 2.59 -32.10
N HIS A 31 6.84 3.37 -32.18
CA HIS A 31 7.32 4.31 -31.16
C HIS A 31 7.03 5.77 -31.51
N ALA A 32 6.22 6.02 -32.54
CA ALA A 32 5.83 7.35 -33.01
C ALA A 32 4.30 7.55 -32.94
N CYS A 33 3.62 6.84 -32.04
CA CYS A 33 2.18 6.97 -31.85
C CYS A 33 1.84 8.20 -31.00
N LEU A 34 0.82 8.95 -31.43
CA LEU A 34 0.16 10.01 -30.66
C LEU A 34 -1.15 9.54 -30.02
N SER A 35 -1.77 8.49 -30.58
CA SER A 35 -2.93 7.79 -30.02
C SER A 35 -2.97 6.35 -30.53
N CYS A 36 -3.79 5.50 -29.90
CA CYS A 36 -3.74 4.05 -30.09
C CYS A 36 -5.04 3.46 -30.64
N ALA A 37 -4.91 2.55 -31.60
CA ALA A 37 -6.04 1.78 -32.11
C ALA A 37 -6.69 0.98 -30.97
N SER A 38 -8.03 0.91 -30.95
CA SER A 38 -8.78 0.15 -29.94
C SER A 38 -8.45 -1.34 -30.02
N PRO A 39 -8.09 -2.04 -28.91
CA PRO A 39 -8.22 -1.64 -27.50
C PRO A 39 -6.90 -1.22 -26.80
N LEU A 40 -5.86 -0.83 -27.54
CA LEU A 40 -4.53 -0.54 -26.98
C LEU A 40 -4.50 0.76 -26.15
N ILE A 41 -3.49 0.91 -25.30
CA ILE A 41 -3.32 2.03 -24.36
C ILE A 41 -2.03 2.76 -24.72
N LEU A 42 -2.02 4.09 -24.71
CA LEU A 42 -0.83 4.86 -25.04
C LEU A 42 0.10 4.95 -23.82
N GLN A 43 1.36 4.56 -23.98
CA GLN A 43 2.41 4.74 -22.98
C GLN A 43 3.59 5.48 -23.62
N GLY A 44 3.76 6.76 -23.26
CA GLY A 44 4.70 7.64 -23.96
C GLY A 44 4.29 7.77 -25.43
N THR A 45 5.10 7.25 -26.34
CA THR A 45 4.87 7.29 -27.79
C THR A 45 4.59 5.92 -28.41
N ARG A 46 4.28 4.90 -27.59
CA ARG A 46 3.97 3.55 -28.07
C ARG A 46 2.63 3.05 -27.54
N CYS A 47 2.03 2.12 -28.26
CA CYS A 47 0.77 1.50 -27.88
C CYS A 47 0.98 0.12 -27.27
N VAL A 48 0.38 -0.13 -26.11
CA VAL A 48 0.52 -1.39 -25.37
C VAL A 48 -0.83 -2.00 -25.01
N ALA A 49 -0.88 -3.32 -24.89
CA ALA A 49 -2.09 -4.00 -24.42
C ALA A 49 -2.28 -3.84 -22.89
N VAL A 50 -1.18 -3.76 -22.15
CA VAL A 50 -1.13 -3.59 -20.69
C VAL A 50 0.00 -2.62 -20.37
N CYS A 51 -0.22 -1.69 -19.44
CA CYS A 51 0.81 -0.78 -18.98
C CYS A 51 1.98 -1.52 -18.33
N ASP A 52 3.19 -0.99 -18.52
CA ASP A 52 4.38 -1.55 -17.88
C ASP A 52 4.32 -1.43 -16.35
N LYS A 53 5.24 -2.14 -15.68
CA LYS A 53 5.47 -1.98 -14.24
C LYS A 53 5.75 -0.51 -13.91
N GLY A 54 5.17 -0.03 -12.81
CA GLY A 54 5.25 1.37 -12.39
C GLY A 54 4.26 2.30 -13.10
N PHE A 55 3.35 1.77 -13.93
CA PHE A 55 2.26 2.53 -14.55
C PHE A 55 0.90 1.88 -14.29
N PHE A 56 -0.16 2.66 -14.33
CA PHE A 56 -1.55 2.20 -14.31
C PHE A 56 -2.31 2.72 -15.52
N HIS A 57 -3.34 1.99 -15.95
CA HIS A 57 -4.23 2.42 -17.04
C HIS A 57 -5.26 3.41 -16.51
N ASP A 58 -5.12 4.67 -16.88
CA ASP A 58 -6.17 5.67 -16.68
C ASP A 58 -7.25 5.48 -17.75
N LYS A 59 -8.42 4.99 -17.34
CA LYS A 59 -9.54 4.72 -18.26
C LYS A 59 -10.20 5.99 -18.83
N GLY A 60 -10.01 7.14 -18.17
CA GLY A 60 -10.54 8.42 -18.63
C GLY A 60 -9.73 9.00 -19.78
N THR A 61 -8.40 8.86 -19.73
CA THR A 61 -7.48 9.36 -20.76
C THR A 61 -7.01 8.28 -21.74
N ARG A 62 -7.19 7.00 -21.40
CA ARG A 62 -6.66 5.83 -22.12
C ARG A 62 -5.14 5.88 -22.25
N LEU A 63 -4.49 6.40 -21.21
CA LEU A 63 -3.05 6.50 -21.08
C LEU A 63 -2.54 5.57 -19.98
N CYS A 64 -1.29 5.15 -20.12
CA CYS A 64 -0.53 4.58 -19.02
C CYS A 64 0.11 5.73 -18.24
N GLU A 65 -0.41 6.02 -17.06
CA GLU A 65 0.13 7.04 -16.17
C GLU A 65 1.05 6.43 -15.12
N PRO A 66 2.14 7.11 -14.74
CA PRO A 66 3.07 6.60 -13.75
C PRO A 66 2.42 6.54 -12.36
N CYS A 67 2.77 5.49 -11.62
CA CYS A 67 2.48 5.38 -10.20
C CYS A 67 3.21 6.45 -9.39
N LEU A 68 2.75 6.70 -8.17
CA LEU A 68 3.52 7.47 -7.20
C LEU A 68 4.87 6.78 -6.94
N HIS A 69 5.93 7.57 -6.78
CA HIS A 69 7.31 7.07 -6.63
C HIS A 69 7.52 6.13 -5.44
N THR A 70 6.64 6.15 -4.45
CA THR A 70 6.65 5.22 -3.30
C THR A 70 6.11 3.82 -3.64
N CYS A 71 5.66 3.60 -4.87
CA CYS A 71 4.92 2.40 -5.28
C CYS A 71 5.55 1.75 -6.50
N THR A 72 5.68 0.42 -6.44
CA THR A 72 6.13 -0.39 -7.59
C THR A 72 4.95 -0.79 -8.48
N LYS A 73 3.74 -0.86 -7.90
CA LYS A 73 2.46 -1.06 -8.59
C LYS A 73 1.36 -0.23 -7.95
N CYS A 74 0.43 0.23 -8.78
CA CYS A 74 -0.70 1.02 -8.35
C CYS A 74 -1.94 0.74 -9.18
N VAL A 75 -3.10 1.00 -8.61
CA VAL A 75 -4.41 0.94 -9.26
C VAL A 75 -4.82 2.33 -9.76
N SER A 76 -4.35 3.37 -9.08
CA SER A 76 -4.45 4.77 -9.49
C SER A 76 -3.23 5.54 -8.99
N LYS A 77 -3.11 6.80 -9.39
CA LYS A 77 -2.03 7.70 -8.94
C LYS A 77 -1.89 7.79 -7.41
N THR A 78 -2.97 7.62 -6.66
CA THR A 78 -2.99 7.73 -5.19
C THR A 78 -3.30 6.41 -4.48
N ASN A 79 -3.49 5.31 -5.21
CA ASN A 79 -3.81 4.01 -4.63
C ASN A 79 -2.81 2.96 -5.10
N CYS A 80 -1.92 2.58 -4.19
CA CYS A 80 -0.87 1.62 -4.42
C CYS A 80 -1.31 0.21 -4.06
N SER A 81 -0.85 -0.75 -4.86
CA SER A 81 -1.05 -2.18 -4.60
C SER A 81 0.24 -2.86 -4.15
N GLU A 82 1.40 -2.25 -4.41
CA GLU A 82 2.69 -2.74 -3.98
C GLU A 82 3.65 -1.56 -3.76
N CYS A 83 4.34 -1.57 -2.61
CA CYS A 83 5.27 -0.51 -2.23
C CYS A 83 6.68 -0.79 -2.71
N VAL A 84 7.49 0.26 -2.83
CA VAL A 84 8.94 0.09 -2.94
C VAL A 84 9.52 -0.56 -1.69
N ALA A 85 10.66 -1.25 -1.83
CA ALA A 85 11.32 -1.93 -0.73
C ALA A 85 11.59 -0.97 0.43
N GLY A 86 11.30 -1.43 1.65
CA GLY A 86 11.47 -0.64 2.89
C GLY A 86 10.25 0.20 3.28
N LEU A 87 9.21 0.28 2.43
CA LEU A 87 7.92 0.87 2.80
C LEU A 87 6.86 -0.20 3.07
N LEU A 88 5.83 0.20 3.79
CA LEU A 88 4.75 -0.63 4.28
C LEU A 88 3.43 -0.17 3.67
N LEU A 89 2.68 -1.11 3.10
CA LEU A 89 1.39 -0.84 2.49
C LEU A 89 0.29 -0.74 3.56
N GLN A 90 -0.44 0.37 3.57
CA GLN A 90 -1.62 0.55 4.40
C GLN A 90 -2.69 1.32 3.64
N SER A 91 -3.85 0.70 3.40
CA SER A 91 -5.02 1.33 2.75
C SER A 91 -4.72 2.03 1.40
N GLY A 92 -3.78 1.49 0.62
CA GLY A 92 -3.36 2.06 -0.66
C GLY A 92 -2.22 3.08 -0.57
N GLU A 93 -1.71 3.36 0.63
CA GLU A 93 -0.59 4.26 0.87
C GLU A 93 0.65 3.48 1.31
N CYS A 94 1.83 3.96 0.89
CA CYS A 94 3.12 3.38 1.24
C CYS A 94 3.87 4.31 2.20
N SER A 95 4.13 3.84 3.42
CA SER A 95 4.75 4.61 4.51
C SER A 95 5.91 3.83 5.17
N PRO A 96 6.94 4.49 5.73
CA PRO A 96 8.02 3.78 6.43
C PRO A 96 7.55 3.07 7.72
N THR A 97 6.43 3.51 8.30
CA THR A 97 5.87 2.93 9.53
C THR A 97 4.35 2.76 9.42
N CYS A 98 3.82 1.76 10.12
CA CYS A 98 2.38 1.59 10.23
C CYS A 98 1.76 2.63 11.16
N ALA A 99 0.50 2.96 10.92
CA ALA A 99 -0.27 3.79 11.84
C ALA A 99 -0.38 3.15 13.23
N ALA A 100 -0.65 3.95 14.26
CA ALA A 100 -0.87 3.45 15.61
C ALA A 100 -1.99 2.38 15.64
N GLY A 101 -1.77 1.29 16.38
CA GLY A 101 -2.69 0.15 16.44
C GLY A 101 -2.53 -0.85 15.29
N TYR A 102 -1.47 -0.72 14.49
CA TYR A 102 -1.08 -1.67 13.44
C TYR A 102 0.35 -2.15 13.68
N PHE A 103 0.68 -3.30 13.12
CA PHE A 103 2.03 -3.86 13.08
C PHE A 103 2.40 -4.22 11.65
N SER A 104 3.70 -4.30 11.37
CA SER A 104 4.21 -4.72 10.07
C SER A 104 4.15 -6.25 9.96
N ASP A 105 3.44 -6.75 8.96
CA ASP A 105 3.44 -8.15 8.56
C ASP A 105 3.81 -8.25 7.08
N LYS A 106 5.02 -8.74 6.80
CA LYS A 106 5.51 -8.99 5.43
C LYS A 106 5.34 -7.81 4.47
N GLY A 107 5.60 -6.59 4.94
CA GLY A 107 5.51 -5.37 4.12
C GLY A 107 4.10 -4.75 4.05
N VAL A 108 3.13 -5.28 4.79
CA VAL A 108 1.77 -4.76 4.89
C VAL A 108 1.45 -4.43 6.34
N CYS A 109 0.73 -3.33 6.57
CA CYS A 109 0.28 -2.97 7.90
C CYS A 109 -1.00 -3.72 8.26
N SER A 110 -0.89 -4.59 9.25
CA SER A 110 -1.98 -5.40 9.78
C SER A 110 -2.44 -4.87 11.13
N ARG A 111 -3.75 -4.86 11.36
CA ARG A 111 -4.31 -4.30 12.59
C ARG A 111 -3.98 -5.20 13.78
N CYS A 112 -3.66 -4.59 14.92
CA CYS A 112 -3.56 -5.30 16.19
C CYS A 112 -4.91 -5.88 16.63
N TYR A 113 -4.86 -6.88 17.51
CA TYR A 113 -6.06 -7.33 18.21
C TYR A 113 -6.70 -6.17 18.99
N MET A 114 -8.03 -6.14 19.07
CA MET A 114 -8.78 -4.97 19.55
C MET A 114 -8.50 -4.59 21.02
N SER A 115 -8.00 -5.50 21.85
CA SER A 115 -7.60 -5.18 23.23
C SER A 115 -6.18 -4.58 23.34
N CYS A 116 -5.38 -4.62 22.27
CA CYS A 116 -4.02 -4.07 22.27
C CYS A 116 -4.02 -2.60 21.79
N ARG A 117 -3.15 -1.78 22.37
CA ARG A 117 -2.80 -0.46 21.82
C ARG A 117 -1.71 -0.56 20.75
N THR A 118 -0.68 -1.35 21.02
CA THR A 118 0.34 -1.76 20.04
C THR A 118 0.61 -3.25 20.22
N CYS A 119 1.09 -3.91 19.18
CA CYS A 119 1.27 -5.35 19.15
C CYS A 119 2.49 -5.76 18.33
N SER A 120 2.99 -6.97 18.57
CA SER A 120 4.00 -7.64 17.74
C SER A 120 3.38 -8.62 16.74
N GLY A 121 2.08 -8.86 16.83
CA GLY A 121 1.34 -9.76 15.97
C GLY A 121 -0.19 -9.63 16.14
N PRO A 122 -0.97 -10.39 15.38
CA PRO A 122 -2.42 -10.23 15.31
C PRO A 122 -3.17 -10.88 16.48
N ALA A 123 -2.53 -11.76 17.26
CA ALA A 123 -3.20 -12.48 18.34
C ALA A 123 -3.39 -11.63 19.59
N HIS A 124 -4.42 -11.94 20.37
CA HIS A 124 -4.77 -11.25 21.62
C HIS A 124 -3.68 -11.28 22.70
N ASN A 125 -2.76 -12.24 22.64
CA ASN A 125 -1.62 -12.40 23.54
C ASN A 125 -0.29 -11.90 22.95
N GLN A 126 -0.35 -11.12 21.87
CA GLN A 126 0.80 -10.47 21.23
C GLN A 126 0.76 -8.95 21.39
N CYS A 127 0.08 -8.45 22.42
CA CYS A 127 0.13 -7.04 22.78
C CYS A 127 1.52 -6.67 23.32
N VAL A 128 1.99 -5.49 22.92
CA VAL A 128 3.22 -4.87 23.43
C VAL A 128 2.88 -3.74 24.39
N ASN A 129 1.84 -2.96 24.07
CA ASN A 129 1.30 -1.94 24.96
C ASN A 129 -0.22 -2.04 25.03
N CYS A 130 -0.77 -1.68 26.18
CA CYS A 130 -2.20 -1.68 26.43
C CYS A 130 -2.83 -0.28 26.32
N PRO A 131 -4.15 -0.20 26.07
CA PRO A 131 -4.91 1.02 26.23
C PRO A 131 -4.78 1.61 27.64
N ALA A 132 -5.08 2.90 27.80
CA ALA A 132 -5.04 3.54 29.10
C ALA A 132 -5.94 2.82 30.12
N GLY A 133 -5.45 2.62 31.34
CA GLY A 133 -6.14 1.90 32.41
C GLY A 133 -5.88 0.38 32.43
N TRP A 134 -5.64 -0.22 31.26
CA TRP A 134 -5.43 -1.67 31.12
C TRP A 134 -3.99 -2.07 31.46
N GLN A 135 -3.83 -3.31 31.92
CA GLN A 135 -2.57 -3.89 32.36
C GLN A 135 -2.12 -4.99 31.41
N LEU A 136 -0.83 -4.97 31.08
CA LEU A 136 -0.20 -6.03 30.31
C LEU A 136 0.12 -7.22 31.21
N LEU A 137 -0.28 -8.42 30.82
CA LEU A 137 0.08 -9.67 31.48
C LEU A 137 0.37 -10.72 30.41
N SER A 138 1.63 -11.16 30.33
CA SER A 138 2.06 -12.21 29.39
C SER A 138 1.63 -11.97 27.93
N GLY A 139 1.70 -10.71 27.48
CA GLY A 139 1.31 -10.31 26.12
C GLY A 139 -0.19 -10.06 25.93
N GLU A 140 -1.04 -10.26 26.95
CA GLU A 140 -2.46 -9.93 26.90
C GLU A 140 -2.75 -8.64 27.66
N CYS A 141 -3.62 -7.79 27.11
CA CYS A 141 -4.14 -6.63 27.82
C CYS A 141 -5.41 -6.99 28.59
N ARG A 142 -5.43 -6.66 29.88
CA ARG A 142 -6.57 -6.92 30.79
C ARG A 142 -6.96 -5.66 31.54
N PRO A 143 -8.24 -5.48 31.93
CA PRO A 143 -8.65 -4.32 32.75
C PRO A 143 -7.96 -4.30 34.11
N ASP A 144 -7.83 -5.47 34.75
CA ASP A 144 -7.25 -5.64 36.09
C ASP A 144 -6.27 -6.82 36.14
N CYS A 145 -5.41 -6.82 37.17
CA CYS A 145 -4.52 -7.94 37.45
C CYS A 145 -5.26 -9.06 38.18
N PRO A 146 -5.08 -10.34 37.78
CA PRO A 146 -5.69 -11.48 38.46
C PRO A 146 -5.07 -11.69 39.85
N GLU A 147 -5.71 -12.53 40.67
CA GLU A 147 -5.17 -12.92 41.98
C GLU A 147 -3.72 -13.42 41.89
N GLY A 148 -2.91 -13.06 42.89
CA GLY A 148 -1.48 -13.34 42.89
C GLY A 148 -0.65 -12.40 42.01
N TYR A 149 -1.24 -11.35 41.44
CA TYR A 149 -0.54 -10.28 40.72
C TYR A 149 -0.92 -8.90 41.25
N TYR A 150 -0.01 -7.94 41.11
CA TYR A 150 -0.23 -6.54 41.45
C TYR A 150 0.12 -5.62 40.27
N LYS A 151 -0.51 -4.44 40.25
CA LYS A 151 -0.37 -3.44 39.19
C LYS A 151 0.94 -2.66 39.31
N THR A 152 1.64 -2.48 38.20
CA THR A 152 2.84 -1.65 38.08
C THR A 152 2.80 -0.78 36.83
N GLU A 153 3.77 0.12 36.65
CA GLU A 153 3.93 0.89 35.41
C GLU A 153 4.21 0.01 34.17
N TYR A 154 4.74 -1.21 34.38
CA TYR A 154 5.06 -2.18 33.33
C TYR A 154 3.97 -3.25 33.14
N GLY A 155 2.82 -3.12 33.80
CA GLY A 155 1.74 -4.12 33.80
C GLY A 155 1.69 -4.97 35.06
N CYS A 156 1.10 -6.17 34.96
CA CYS A 156 0.89 -7.06 36.09
C CYS A 156 2.17 -7.82 36.45
N GLN A 157 2.63 -7.66 37.70
CA GLN A 157 3.77 -8.38 38.25
C GLN A 157 3.31 -9.39 39.30
N LYS A 158 3.96 -10.56 39.33
CA LYS A 158 3.56 -11.64 40.24
C LYS A 158 3.94 -11.28 41.69
N CYS A 159 3.04 -11.55 42.63
CA CYS A 159 3.32 -11.46 44.06
C CYS A 159 4.44 -12.43 44.46
N HIS A 160 5.09 -12.14 45.59
CA HIS A 160 5.99 -13.12 46.20
C HIS A 160 5.21 -14.39 46.56
N TYR A 161 5.85 -15.57 46.45
CA TYR A 161 5.15 -16.85 46.61
C TYR A 161 4.49 -17.04 47.98
N SER A 162 4.95 -16.30 48.99
CA SER A 162 4.39 -16.33 50.35
C SER A 162 3.10 -15.53 50.50
N CYS A 163 2.70 -14.74 49.49
CA CYS A 163 1.55 -13.86 49.57
C CYS A 163 0.51 -14.18 48.48
N ARG A 164 -0.76 -14.27 48.90
CA ARG A 164 -1.89 -14.50 47.98
C ARG A 164 -2.41 -13.19 47.36
N ASN A 165 -2.34 -12.07 48.10
CA ASN A 165 -2.75 -10.74 47.65
C ASN A 165 -1.75 -9.69 48.10
N CYS A 166 -1.12 -9.00 47.14
CA CYS A 166 -0.12 -7.98 47.42
C CYS A 166 -0.49 -6.65 46.75
N ILE A 167 -0.17 -5.53 47.41
CA ILE A 167 -0.34 -4.18 46.85
C ILE A 167 0.97 -3.61 46.28
N GLY A 168 2.04 -4.41 46.33
CA GLY A 168 3.37 -4.06 45.87
C GLY A 168 4.34 -5.23 46.00
N ARG A 169 5.63 -4.98 45.75
CA ARG A 169 6.68 -6.00 45.80
C ARG A 169 6.94 -6.56 47.21
N TYR A 170 6.53 -5.82 48.25
CA TYR A 170 6.72 -6.15 49.66
C TYR A 170 5.35 -6.21 50.35
N SER A 171 4.55 -7.22 50.02
CA SER A 171 3.35 -7.58 50.77
C SER A 171 3.13 -9.08 50.65
#